data_AF-A0A8D3A5Y0-F1
#
_entry.id   AF-A0A8D3A5Y0-F1
#
_cell.length_a   1.000
_cell.length_b   1.000
_cell.length_c   1.000
_cell.angle_alpha   90.00
_cell.angle_beta   90.00
_cell.angle_gamma   90.00
#
_symmetry.space_group_name_H-M   'P 1'
#
loop_
_entity.id
_entity.type
_entity.pdbx_description
1 polymer ?
#
loop_
_entity_poly.entity_id
_entity_poly.type
_entity_poly.pdbx_seq_one_letter_code
_entity_poly.pdbx_strand_id
1 'polypeptide(L)'
;FYCVLLATLGVMMLSGSINLSAGNKDACDLYAGVGQNLPLSFVYEGLANTHVLRWTHNNTIIFFRKQGKVLVGKTEDISATGSLLLRSLQFSSAGAYQAHVLHPNGTVAKTWSRRLCVMDKVPKPQLSYVCDFKSSAVKLNCKVAEPQGLVFSWTLDERTLTSETKQTLSISLAQLKGERSFTCSVADRVSKEKSDTLRPTCKRPSPSPPPLLCFPSKTVVAAAAGGVSLILLLLVITVTLCCCHRRNKTRMRLGEKGDVRMLSLSKREPDPISPDYETMHPNIIENPQTFKTFW
;
A
#
# COMPACT_ATOMS: atom_id res chain seq x y z
N PHE A 1 81.31 -37.30 0.32
CA PHE A 1 80.66 -38.62 0.31
C PHE A 1 79.24 -38.44 -0.20
N TYR A 2 78.91 -39.21 -1.24
CA TYR A 2 77.73 -39.15 -2.10
C TYR A 2 76.38 -39.14 -1.36
N CYS A 3 75.36 -38.44 -1.89
CA CYS A 3 74.20 -39.12 -2.50
C CYS A 3 73.14 -38.13 -3.06
N VAL A 4 72.96 -38.23 -4.38
CA VAL A 4 71.69 -38.19 -5.13
C VAL A 4 70.72 -37.04 -4.84
N LEU A 5 70.77 -36.01 -5.70
CA LEU A 5 69.69 -35.05 -5.89
C LEU A 5 68.93 -35.45 -7.17
N LEU A 6 67.79 -36.13 -7.01
CA LEU A 6 66.78 -36.30 -8.07
C LEU A 6 65.40 -36.13 -7.42
N ALA A 7 64.74 -35.00 -7.69
CA ALA A 7 63.29 -34.91 -7.62
C ALA A 7 62.76 -33.70 -8.41
N THR A 8 62.28 -34.03 -9.61
CA THR A 8 61.06 -33.50 -10.25
C THR A 8 61.03 -32.04 -10.71
N LEU A 9 61.14 -31.90 -12.03
CA LEU A 9 60.59 -30.83 -12.86
C LEU A 9 59.08 -30.66 -12.60
N GLY A 10 58.71 -29.63 -11.84
CA GLY A 10 57.34 -29.12 -11.79
C GLY A 10 57.21 -27.92 -12.73
N VAL A 11 56.92 -28.16 -14.00
CA VAL A 11 56.51 -27.08 -14.91
C VAL A 11 55.12 -26.61 -14.48
N MET A 12 55.06 -25.56 -13.66
CA MET A 12 53.82 -24.84 -13.40
C MET A 12 53.46 -24.06 -14.67
N MET A 13 52.80 -24.74 -15.61
CA MET A 13 52.01 -24.08 -16.63
C MET A 13 50.88 -23.34 -15.90
N LEU A 14 51.09 -22.06 -15.58
CA LEU A 14 49.98 -21.14 -15.36
C LEU A 14 49.25 -21.02 -16.71
N SER A 15 48.30 -21.92 -16.95
CA SER A 15 47.28 -21.72 -17.95
C SER A 15 46.44 -20.53 -17.48
N GLY A 16 46.86 -19.34 -17.88
CA GLY A 16 46.03 -18.15 -17.84
C GLY A 16 44.81 -18.45 -18.69
N SER A 17 43.73 -18.88 -18.05
CA SER A 17 42.41 -18.86 -18.65
C SER A 17 42.08 -17.39 -18.89
N ILE A 18 42.36 -16.92 -20.10
CA ILE A 18 41.75 -15.71 -20.63
C ILE A 18 40.27 -16.04 -20.66
N ASN A 19 39.55 -15.65 -19.61
CA ASN A 19 38.11 -15.53 -19.69
C ASN A 19 37.87 -14.46 -20.75
N LEU A 20 37.74 -14.89 -22.01
CA LEU A 20 37.03 -14.12 -23.01
C LEU A 20 35.67 -13.90 -22.38
N SER A 21 35.44 -12.69 -21.87
CA SER A 21 34.12 -12.23 -21.51
C SER A 21 33.27 -12.43 -22.76
N ALA A 22 32.51 -13.52 -22.79
CA ALA A 22 31.42 -13.70 -23.70
C ALA A 22 30.45 -12.57 -23.33
N GLY A 23 30.57 -11.44 -24.02
CA GLY A 23 29.75 -10.26 -23.81
C GLY A 23 28.30 -10.71 -23.72
N ASN A 24 27.67 -10.42 -22.58
CA ASN A 24 26.31 -10.80 -22.31
C ASN A 24 25.45 -10.37 -23.51
N LYS A 25 24.89 -11.33 -24.27
CA LYS A 25 24.18 -11.07 -25.54
C LYS A 25 22.94 -10.20 -25.36
N ASP A 26 22.54 -9.96 -24.11
CA ASP A 26 21.38 -9.18 -23.70
C ASP A 26 21.72 -7.75 -23.25
N ALA A 27 23.01 -7.39 -23.16
CA ALA A 27 23.40 -6.02 -22.84
C ALA A 27 23.20 -5.09 -24.04
N CYS A 28 22.47 -3.99 -23.85
CA CYS A 28 22.27 -2.97 -24.87
C CYS A 28 23.42 -1.96 -24.87
N ASP A 29 23.90 -1.58 -26.06
CA ASP A 29 24.94 -0.56 -26.24
C ASP A 29 24.37 0.85 -26.38
N LEU A 30 23.12 0.94 -26.88
CA LEU A 30 22.41 2.18 -27.17
C LEU A 30 20.99 2.09 -26.62
N TYR A 31 20.48 3.22 -26.12
CA TYR A 31 19.13 3.36 -25.58
C TYR A 31 18.43 4.55 -26.24
N ALA A 32 17.15 4.38 -26.56
CA ALA A 32 16.33 5.46 -27.07
C ALA A 32 14.86 5.26 -26.71
N GLY A 33 14.11 6.36 -26.74
CA GLY A 33 12.69 6.35 -26.45
C GLY A 33 11.85 6.14 -27.70
N VAL A 34 10.67 5.55 -27.53
CA VAL A 34 9.65 5.53 -28.58
C VAL A 34 9.38 6.96 -29.08
N GLY A 35 9.31 7.12 -30.40
CA GLY A 35 9.12 8.38 -31.11
C GLY A 35 10.36 9.27 -31.23
N GLN A 36 11.49 8.94 -30.58
CA GLN A 36 12.73 9.70 -30.73
C GLN A 36 13.41 9.41 -32.09
N ASN A 37 14.23 10.37 -32.54
CA ASN A 37 15.15 10.19 -33.64
C ASN A 37 16.55 9.90 -33.08
N LEU A 38 17.24 8.91 -33.64
CA LEU A 38 18.58 8.53 -33.19
C LEU A 38 19.50 8.28 -34.39
N PRO A 39 20.56 9.10 -34.58
CA PRO A 39 21.62 8.76 -35.51
C PRO A 39 22.52 7.67 -34.90
N LEU A 40 22.67 6.55 -35.60
CA LEU A 40 23.68 5.54 -35.28
C LEU A 40 25.03 6.04 -35.77
N SER A 41 25.84 6.57 -34.84
CA SER A 41 27.12 7.21 -35.14
C SER A 41 28.14 6.20 -35.68
N PHE A 42 28.17 6.13 -37.00
CA PHE A 42 29.16 5.44 -37.81
C PHE A 42 29.82 6.51 -38.70
N VAL A 43 31.00 6.94 -38.29
CA VAL A 43 31.73 8.00 -38.99
C VAL A 43 32.87 7.37 -39.78
N TYR A 44 32.78 7.37 -41.10
CA TYR A 44 33.89 7.04 -41.99
C TYR A 44 34.26 8.27 -42.82
N GLU A 45 35.32 8.95 -42.40
CA GLU A 45 35.85 10.13 -43.11
C GLU A 45 36.34 9.70 -44.51
N GLY A 46 35.91 10.44 -45.54
CA GLY A 46 36.23 10.10 -46.93
C GLY A 46 35.32 9.03 -47.56
N LEU A 47 34.11 8.82 -47.03
CA LEU A 47 33.12 7.92 -47.63
C LEU A 47 32.71 8.39 -49.05
N ALA A 48 33.45 7.92 -50.05
CA ALA A 48 33.18 8.20 -51.46
C ALA A 48 32.10 7.29 -52.07
N ASN A 49 31.56 7.69 -53.23
CA ASN A 49 30.56 6.93 -54.00
C ASN A 49 31.09 5.59 -54.52
N THR A 50 32.40 5.44 -54.66
CA THR A 50 33.04 4.18 -55.07
C THR A 50 32.95 3.09 -54.01
N HIS A 51 32.80 3.46 -52.73
CA HIS A 51 32.64 2.53 -51.64
C HIS A 51 31.28 1.84 -51.66
N VAL A 52 31.26 0.62 -51.14
CA VAL A 52 30.03 -0.08 -50.80
C VAL A 52 29.69 0.22 -49.35
N LEU A 53 28.47 0.66 -49.06
CA LEU A 53 27.95 0.82 -47.70
C LEU A 53 26.76 -0.11 -47.51
N ARG A 54 26.82 -0.95 -46.48
CA ARG A 54 25.75 -1.87 -46.09
C ARG A 54 25.39 -1.67 -44.63
N TRP A 55 24.12 -1.42 -44.35
CA TRP A 55 23.55 -1.50 -43.01
C TRP A 55 22.58 -2.68 -42.91
N THR A 56 22.62 -3.35 -41.77
CA THR A 56 21.69 -4.41 -41.43
C THR A 56 21.06 -4.17 -40.07
N HIS A 57 19.81 -4.60 -39.92
CA HIS A 57 19.07 -4.69 -38.66
C HIS A 57 18.58 -6.12 -38.51
N ASN A 58 18.97 -6.79 -37.42
CA ASN A 58 18.70 -8.21 -37.18
C ASN A 58 19.00 -9.08 -38.42
N ASN A 59 20.18 -8.89 -39.00
CA ASN A 59 20.68 -9.55 -40.22
C ASN A 59 19.92 -9.23 -41.52
N THR A 60 18.88 -8.40 -41.47
CA THR A 60 18.17 -7.93 -42.66
C THR A 60 18.82 -6.67 -43.19
N ILE A 61 19.07 -6.59 -44.50
CA ILE A 61 19.64 -5.40 -45.12
C ILE A 61 18.59 -4.30 -45.14
N ILE A 62 18.87 -3.19 -44.47
CA ILE A 62 17.99 -2.02 -44.40
C ILE A 62 18.50 -0.84 -45.22
N PHE A 63 19.80 -0.82 -45.53
CA PHE A 63 20.37 0.12 -46.48
C PHE A 63 21.53 -0.53 -47.22
N PHE A 64 21.59 -0.33 -48.53
CA PHE A 64 22.68 -0.81 -49.36
C PHE A 64 22.97 0.16 -50.49
N ARG A 65 24.22 0.64 -50.57
CA ARG A 65 24.73 1.48 -51.65
C ARG A 65 25.96 0.84 -52.26
N LYS A 66 26.02 0.75 -53.58
CA LYS A 66 27.16 0.22 -54.35
C LYS A 66 27.37 1.07 -55.59
N GLN A 67 28.61 1.46 -55.86
CA GLN A 67 28.97 2.28 -57.03
C GLN A 67 28.12 3.55 -57.16
N GLY A 68 27.91 4.25 -56.03
CA GLY A 68 27.11 5.48 -55.96
C GLY A 68 25.59 5.29 -56.02
N LYS A 69 25.11 4.11 -56.41
CA LYS A 69 23.69 3.81 -56.50
C LYS A 69 23.16 3.19 -55.21
N VAL A 70 22.10 3.77 -54.65
CA VAL A 70 21.33 3.16 -53.55
C VAL A 70 20.43 2.08 -54.13
N LEU A 71 20.58 0.85 -53.61
CA LEU A 71 19.86 -0.34 -54.03
C LEU A 71 18.77 -0.74 -53.02
N VAL A 72 18.98 -0.42 -51.74
CA VAL A 72 18.02 -0.65 -50.64
C VAL A 72 18.03 0.57 -49.72
N GLY A 73 16.85 0.97 -49.23
CA GLY A 73 16.68 2.14 -48.37
C GLY A 73 16.67 3.44 -49.17
N LYS A 74 16.89 4.56 -48.49
CA LYS A 74 16.86 5.89 -49.10
C LYS A 74 18.11 6.70 -48.75
N THR A 75 18.49 7.63 -49.63
CA THR A 75 19.71 8.43 -49.45
C THR A 75 19.63 9.33 -48.22
N GLU A 76 18.45 9.86 -47.90
CA GLU A 76 18.17 10.72 -46.76
C GLU A 76 18.25 10.03 -45.39
N ASP A 77 18.30 8.69 -45.38
CA ASP A 77 18.45 7.90 -44.15
C ASP A 77 19.92 7.75 -43.75
N ILE A 78 20.86 8.26 -44.56
CA ILE A 78 22.29 8.12 -44.34
C ILE A 78 22.98 9.49 -44.33
N SER A 79 23.86 9.72 -43.36
CA SER A 79 24.71 10.92 -43.34
C SER A 79 25.82 10.84 -44.41
N ALA A 80 26.44 11.98 -44.71
CA ALA A 80 27.60 12.02 -45.62
C ALA A 80 28.76 11.08 -45.18
N THR A 81 28.89 10.83 -43.87
CA THR A 81 29.92 9.95 -43.27
C THR A 81 29.47 8.50 -43.10
N GLY A 82 28.23 8.16 -43.49
CA GLY A 82 27.68 6.80 -43.49
C GLY A 82 26.85 6.42 -42.27
N SER A 83 26.60 7.34 -41.33
CA SER A 83 25.75 7.10 -40.17
C SER A 83 24.30 6.89 -40.57
N LEU A 84 23.64 5.91 -39.97
CA LEU A 84 22.22 5.64 -40.20
C LEU A 84 21.35 6.54 -39.34
N LEU A 85 20.40 7.25 -39.94
CA LEU A 85 19.52 8.21 -39.29
C LEU A 85 18.16 7.55 -39.00
N LEU A 86 18.02 6.94 -37.83
CA LEU A 86 16.74 6.36 -37.41
C LEU A 86 15.76 7.48 -37.02
N ARG A 87 14.52 7.38 -37.48
CA ARG A 87 13.46 8.36 -37.24
C ARG A 87 12.26 7.69 -36.58
N SER A 88 11.62 8.42 -35.66
CA SER A 88 10.39 8.00 -34.98
C SER A 88 10.43 6.54 -34.51
N LEU A 89 11.42 6.23 -33.67
CA LEU A 89 11.69 4.87 -33.21
C LEU A 89 10.46 4.19 -32.61
N GLN A 90 10.33 2.89 -32.87
CA GLN A 90 9.31 2.02 -32.29
C GLN A 90 9.98 0.87 -31.57
N PHE A 91 9.23 0.09 -30.78
CA PHE A 91 9.77 -1.13 -30.17
C PHE A 91 10.37 -2.10 -31.17
N SER A 92 9.79 -2.20 -32.37
CA SER A 92 10.33 -3.01 -33.47
C SER A 92 11.66 -2.51 -34.02
N SER A 93 12.05 -1.26 -33.73
CA SER A 93 13.38 -0.72 -34.05
C SER A 93 14.46 -1.24 -33.10
N ALA A 94 14.13 -1.91 -31.99
CA ALA A 94 15.12 -2.53 -31.13
C ALA A 94 15.82 -3.71 -31.86
N GLY A 95 17.06 -4.00 -31.48
CA GLY A 95 17.81 -5.13 -32.00
C GLY A 95 19.25 -4.81 -32.39
N ALA A 96 19.88 -5.75 -33.10
CA ALA A 96 21.26 -5.64 -33.52
C ALA A 96 21.37 -4.87 -34.83
N TYR A 97 22.20 -3.83 -34.84
CA TYR A 97 22.55 -3.06 -36.03
C TYR A 97 24.01 -3.28 -36.40
N GLN A 98 24.29 -3.47 -37.68
CA GLN A 98 25.65 -3.60 -38.19
C GLN A 98 25.85 -2.78 -39.46
N ALA A 99 27.01 -2.15 -39.57
CA ALA A 99 27.45 -1.42 -40.74
C ALA A 99 28.75 -2.00 -41.30
N HIS A 100 28.86 -2.05 -42.62
CA HIS A 100 30.09 -2.41 -43.32
C HIS A 100 30.34 -1.41 -44.45
N VAL A 101 31.55 -0.87 -44.50
CA VAL A 101 32.08 -0.18 -45.66
C VAL A 101 33.10 -1.10 -46.32
N LEU A 102 32.98 -1.28 -47.64
CA LEU A 102 33.96 -2.02 -48.44
C LEU A 102 34.58 -1.09 -49.49
N HIS A 103 35.86 -1.29 -49.75
CA HIS A 103 36.56 -0.69 -50.88
C HIS A 103 36.02 -1.27 -52.21
N PRO A 104 36.29 -0.62 -53.35
CA PRO A 104 35.85 -1.10 -54.66
C PRO A 104 36.37 -2.49 -55.03
N ASN A 105 37.54 -2.88 -54.50
CA ASN A 105 38.13 -4.22 -54.67
C ASN A 105 37.48 -5.30 -53.77
N GLY A 106 36.47 -4.94 -52.97
CA GLY A 106 35.74 -5.85 -52.09
C GLY A 106 36.35 -6.07 -50.72
N THR A 107 37.49 -5.44 -50.37
CA THR A 107 38.04 -5.55 -49.01
C THR A 107 37.28 -4.69 -48.02
N VAL A 108 37.19 -5.14 -46.77
CA VAL A 108 36.51 -4.40 -45.70
C VAL A 108 37.33 -3.17 -45.32
N ALA A 109 36.73 -1.99 -45.43
CA ALA A 109 37.32 -0.72 -45.01
C ALA A 109 36.99 -0.40 -43.54
N LYS A 110 35.75 -0.63 -43.12
CA LYS A 110 35.31 -0.40 -41.75
C LYS A 110 34.08 -1.22 -41.39
N THR A 111 34.00 -1.66 -40.14
CA THR A 111 32.82 -2.31 -39.57
C THR A 111 32.34 -1.60 -38.31
N TRP A 112 31.07 -1.79 -37.98
CA TRP A 112 30.46 -1.30 -36.75
C TRP A 112 29.31 -2.21 -36.37
N SER A 113 29.14 -2.48 -35.08
CA SER A 113 28.06 -3.31 -34.57
C SER A 113 27.65 -2.80 -33.20
N ARG A 114 26.36 -2.57 -32.99
CA ARG A 114 25.77 -2.25 -31.69
C ARG A 114 24.33 -2.75 -31.58
N ARG A 115 23.89 -3.03 -30.36
CA ARG A 115 22.49 -3.34 -30.05
C ARG A 115 21.76 -2.10 -29.52
N LEU A 116 20.65 -1.77 -30.16
CA LEU A 116 19.73 -0.72 -29.75
C LEU A 116 18.59 -1.31 -28.91
N CYS A 117 18.32 -0.70 -27.76
CA CYS A 117 17.13 -0.95 -26.97
C CYS A 117 16.22 0.27 -27.00
N VAL A 118 14.94 0.01 -27.30
CA VAL A 118 13.91 1.05 -27.35
C VAL A 118 13.00 0.87 -26.15
N MET A 119 12.80 1.94 -25.40
CA MET A 119 12.04 1.95 -24.15
C MET A 119 10.90 2.96 -24.24
N ASP A 120 9.83 2.73 -23.48
CA ASP A 120 8.83 3.77 -23.26
C ASP A 120 9.38 4.87 -22.37
N LYS A 121 8.79 6.07 -22.48
CA LYS A 121 9.09 7.15 -21.55
C LYS A 121 8.56 6.80 -20.17
N VAL A 122 9.32 7.16 -19.13
CA VAL A 122 8.89 7.01 -17.74
C VAL A 122 7.60 7.81 -17.53
N PRO A 123 6.51 7.17 -17.04
CA PRO A 123 5.27 7.87 -16.77
C PRO A 123 5.42 8.80 -15.56
N LYS A 124 4.55 9.80 -15.48
CA LYS A 124 4.54 10.75 -14.37
C LYS A 124 4.32 10.04 -13.03
N PRO A 125 5.27 10.14 -12.07
CA PRO A 125 5.15 9.46 -10.79
C PRO A 125 4.09 10.12 -9.90
N GLN A 126 3.40 9.32 -9.09
CA GLN A 126 2.37 9.78 -8.17
C GLN A 126 2.92 9.87 -6.76
N LEU A 127 2.87 11.07 -6.16
CA LEU A 127 3.44 11.30 -4.85
C LEU A 127 2.38 11.21 -3.74
N SER A 128 2.67 10.44 -2.69
CA SER A 128 1.78 10.27 -1.54
C SER A 128 2.56 10.31 -0.22
N TYR A 129 1.87 10.51 0.90
CA TYR A 129 2.52 10.57 2.21
C TYR A 129 1.67 9.94 3.32
N VAL A 130 2.35 9.52 4.39
CA VAL A 130 1.74 9.02 5.64
C VAL A 130 2.46 9.66 6.82
N CYS A 131 1.70 10.24 7.75
CA CYS A 131 2.22 10.79 9.01
C CYS A 131 2.30 9.67 10.06
N ASP A 132 3.51 9.29 10.46
CA ASP A 132 3.76 8.31 11.51
C ASP A 132 4.12 9.03 12.81
N PHE A 133 3.10 9.34 13.61
CA PHE A 133 3.29 10.05 14.88
C PHE A 133 4.02 9.22 15.94
N LYS A 134 4.08 7.89 15.79
CA LYS A 134 4.80 7.00 16.72
C LYS A 134 6.30 7.12 16.52
N SER A 135 6.75 7.16 15.27
CA SER A 135 8.16 7.37 14.92
C SER A 135 8.54 8.85 14.74
N SER A 136 7.60 9.77 14.98
CA SER A 136 7.78 11.21 14.79
C SER A 136 8.26 11.58 13.37
N ALA A 137 7.74 10.91 12.35
CA ALA A 137 8.18 11.04 10.97
C ALA A 137 7.03 11.12 9.96
N VAL A 138 7.31 11.67 8.79
CA VAL A 138 6.48 11.65 7.59
C VAL A 138 7.17 10.75 6.58
N LYS A 139 6.47 9.71 6.15
CA LYS A 139 6.93 8.79 5.11
C LYS A 139 6.29 9.19 3.80
N LEU A 140 7.07 9.69 2.86
CA LEU A 140 6.67 9.97 1.50
C LEU A 140 6.95 8.75 0.62
N ASN A 141 6.04 8.47 -0.31
CA ASN A 141 6.14 7.35 -1.23
C ASN A 141 5.89 7.82 -2.66
N CYS A 142 6.88 7.59 -3.51
CA CYS A 142 6.84 7.87 -4.94
C CYS A 142 6.32 6.64 -5.69
N LYS A 143 5.04 6.66 -6.07
CA LYS A 143 4.36 5.52 -6.70
C LYS A 143 4.57 5.55 -8.21
N VAL A 144 5.04 4.42 -8.74
CA VAL A 144 5.18 4.09 -10.16
C VAL A 144 4.72 2.64 -10.36
N ALA A 145 4.24 2.30 -11.56
CA ALA A 145 3.76 0.94 -11.86
C ALA A 145 4.90 -0.10 -11.81
N GLU A 146 6.03 0.21 -12.44
CA GLU A 146 7.19 -0.68 -12.55
C GLU A 146 8.46 0.02 -12.06
N PRO A 147 8.86 -0.14 -10.79
CA PRO A 147 10.01 0.58 -10.22
C PRO A 147 11.38 -0.02 -10.60
N GLN A 148 11.41 -1.19 -11.25
CA GLN A 148 12.65 -1.91 -11.52
C GLN A 148 13.53 -1.17 -12.53
N GLY A 149 14.81 -1.00 -12.22
CA GLY A 149 15.75 -0.29 -13.10
C GLY A 149 15.59 1.23 -13.15
N LEU A 150 14.64 1.79 -12.39
CA LEU A 150 14.43 3.24 -12.29
C LEU A 150 15.27 3.85 -11.17
N VAL A 151 15.72 5.08 -11.41
CA VAL A 151 16.44 5.89 -10.44
C VAL A 151 15.51 6.97 -9.90
N PHE A 152 15.34 7.01 -8.58
CA PHE A 152 14.54 8.01 -7.90
C PHE A 152 15.43 9.16 -7.43
N SER A 153 14.86 10.36 -7.37
CA SER A 153 15.48 11.51 -6.73
C SER A 153 14.40 12.39 -6.10
N TRP A 154 14.72 13.01 -4.98
CA TRP A 154 13.77 13.83 -4.24
C TRP A 154 14.18 15.30 -4.25
N THR A 155 13.20 16.20 -4.24
CA THR A 155 13.43 17.62 -3.97
C THR A 155 12.61 18.08 -2.78
N LEU A 156 13.22 18.90 -1.93
CA LEU A 156 12.60 19.61 -0.83
C LEU A 156 12.75 21.11 -1.08
N ASP A 157 11.66 21.85 -1.17
CA ASP A 157 11.65 23.31 -1.40
C ASP A 157 12.55 23.71 -2.59
N GLU A 158 12.38 23.00 -3.72
CA GLU A 158 13.18 23.10 -4.96
C GLU A 158 14.67 22.72 -4.85
N ARG A 159 15.13 22.24 -3.69
CA ARG A 159 16.50 21.75 -3.49
C ARG A 159 16.55 20.24 -3.63
N THR A 160 17.43 19.74 -4.48
CA THR A 160 17.62 18.29 -4.69
C THR A 160 18.31 17.65 -3.49
N LEU A 161 17.77 16.52 -3.04
CA LEU A 161 18.33 15.68 -1.98
C LEU A 161 19.20 14.59 -2.63
N THR A 162 20.48 14.87 -2.85
CA THR A 162 21.37 14.03 -3.65
C THR A 162 21.62 12.64 -3.06
N SER A 163 21.48 12.47 -1.75
CA SER A 163 21.63 11.16 -1.06
C SER A 163 20.39 10.28 -1.14
N GLU A 164 19.24 10.83 -1.53
CA GLU A 164 17.94 10.16 -1.45
C GLU A 164 17.56 9.57 -2.81
N THR A 165 17.93 8.32 -3.02
CA THR A 165 17.68 7.58 -4.27
C THR A 165 16.64 6.47 -4.14
N LYS A 166 16.06 6.32 -2.95
CA LYS A 166 15.03 5.31 -2.67
C LYS A 166 13.66 5.80 -3.15
N GLN A 167 12.79 4.84 -3.46
CA GLN A 167 11.39 5.11 -3.81
C GLN A 167 10.59 5.76 -2.67
N THR A 168 11.04 5.59 -1.43
CA THR A 168 10.44 6.19 -0.23
C THR A 168 11.40 7.13 0.45
N LEU A 169 10.90 8.27 0.91
CA LEU A 169 11.65 9.26 1.68
C LEU A 169 11.04 9.39 3.08
N SER A 170 11.87 9.40 4.12
CA SER A 170 11.42 9.58 5.50
C SER A 170 12.01 10.86 6.08
N ILE A 171 11.16 11.79 6.49
CA ILE A 171 11.53 13.09 7.05
C ILE A 171 10.96 13.21 8.45
N SER A 172 11.68 13.79 9.41
CA SER A 172 11.14 14.00 10.76
C SER A 172 10.00 15.03 10.76
N LEU A 173 9.03 14.89 11.67
CA LEU A 173 7.96 15.90 11.83
C LEU A 173 8.51 17.28 12.20
N ALA A 174 9.66 17.34 12.88
CA ALA A 174 10.35 18.60 13.18
C ALA A 174 10.88 19.30 11.92
N GLN A 175 11.29 18.53 10.91
CA GLN A 175 11.63 19.01 9.57
C GLN A 175 10.39 19.26 8.70
N LEU A 176 9.17 19.22 9.23
CA LEU A 176 7.98 19.71 8.53
C LEU A 176 7.53 21.07 9.07
N LYS A 177 8.35 21.72 9.93
CA LYS A 177 8.05 23.07 10.40
C LYS A 177 8.08 24.06 9.24
N GLY A 178 6.95 24.74 9.01
CA GLY A 178 6.73 25.62 7.87
C GLY A 178 5.98 24.93 6.72
N GLU A 179 5.61 25.70 5.71
CA GLU A 179 4.98 25.15 4.50
C GLU A 179 6.06 24.59 3.58
N ARG A 180 6.34 23.29 3.70
CA ARG A 180 7.37 22.60 2.90
C ARG A 180 6.78 21.85 1.73
N SER A 181 7.46 21.93 0.58
CA SER A 181 7.05 21.28 -0.65
C SER A 181 8.00 20.15 -1.02
N PHE A 182 7.43 19.05 -1.48
CA PHE A 182 8.15 17.86 -1.91
C PHE A 182 7.78 17.50 -3.33
N THR A 183 8.77 17.05 -4.09
CA THR A 183 8.54 16.39 -5.37
C THR A 183 9.44 15.16 -5.46
N CYS A 184 8.98 14.17 -6.22
CA CYS A 184 9.79 13.02 -6.61
C CYS A 184 10.03 13.09 -8.12
N SER A 185 11.25 12.84 -8.54
CA SER A 185 11.55 12.57 -9.95
C SER A 185 11.99 11.12 -10.12
N VAL A 186 11.60 10.53 -11.25
CA VAL A 186 11.96 9.17 -11.62
C VAL A 186 12.59 9.21 -13.00
N ALA A 187 13.70 8.50 -13.17
CA ALA A 187 14.45 8.47 -14.42
C ALA A 187 14.81 7.04 -14.81
N ASP A 188 14.81 6.77 -16.11
CA ASP A 188 15.41 5.59 -16.71
C ASP A 188 16.62 6.02 -17.57
N ARG A 189 17.08 5.15 -18.48
CA ARG A 189 18.22 5.46 -19.37
C ARG A 189 17.87 6.48 -20.46
N VAL A 190 16.59 6.78 -20.67
CA VAL A 190 16.08 7.48 -21.85
C VAL A 190 15.35 8.78 -21.50
N SER A 191 14.73 8.84 -20.33
CA SER A 191 13.77 9.85 -19.93
C SER A 191 13.78 10.08 -18.43
N LYS A 192 13.27 11.26 -18.03
CA LYS A 192 13.10 11.66 -16.64
C LYS A 192 11.79 12.40 -16.52
N GLU A 193 11.04 12.08 -15.48
CA GLU A 193 9.73 12.69 -15.22
C GLU A 193 9.59 13.07 -13.74
N LYS A 194 8.79 14.11 -13.45
CA LYS A 194 8.63 14.69 -12.10
C LYS A 194 7.17 14.62 -11.64
N SER A 195 6.95 14.30 -10.37
CA SER A 195 5.63 14.30 -9.75
C SER A 195 5.08 15.72 -9.63
N ASP A 196 3.78 15.81 -9.37
CA ASP A 196 3.21 17.05 -8.83
C ASP A 196 3.81 17.39 -7.47
N THR A 197 3.78 18.67 -7.15
CA THR A 197 4.26 19.21 -5.87
C THR A 197 3.28 18.86 -4.76
N LEU A 198 3.78 18.19 -3.72
CA LEU A 198 3.01 17.78 -2.55
C LEU A 198 3.45 18.60 -1.33
N ARG A 199 2.47 19.08 -0.55
CA ARG A 199 2.68 19.74 0.74
C ARG A 199 2.04 18.91 1.86
N PRO A 200 2.80 18.03 2.53
CA PRO A 200 2.25 17.18 3.58
C PRO A 200 1.67 18.00 4.73
N THR A 201 0.45 17.66 5.15
CA THR A 201 -0.16 18.23 6.36
C THR A 201 -0.33 17.13 7.40
N CYS A 202 0.44 17.21 8.49
CA CYS A 202 0.38 16.27 9.61
C CYS A 202 -0.18 16.97 10.85
N LYS A 203 -1.46 16.75 11.16
CA LYS A 203 -2.08 17.19 12.42
C LYS A 203 -2.26 15.97 13.31
N ARG A 204 -1.76 16.02 14.55
CA ARG A 204 -2.10 14.97 15.52
C ARG A 204 -3.62 14.98 15.69
N PRO A 205 -4.29 13.83 15.65
CA PRO A 205 -5.66 13.77 16.13
C PRO A 205 -5.65 14.31 17.56
N SER A 206 -6.51 15.31 17.84
CA SER A 206 -6.69 15.80 19.21
C SER A 206 -7.02 14.59 20.07
N PRO A 207 -6.43 14.44 21.26
CA PRO A 207 -7.00 13.51 22.22
C PRO A 207 -8.48 13.89 22.34
N SER A 208 -9.36 12.94 22.02
CA SER A 208 -10.75 13.08 22.42
C SER A 208 -10.72 13.38 23.92
N PRO A 209 -11.43 14.42 24.39
CA PRO A 209 -11.46 14.69 25.82
C PRO A 209 -11.78 13.37 26.52
N PRO A 210 -11.03 12.98 27.57
CA PRO A 210 -11.39 11.81 28.36
C PRO A 210 -12.87 11.98 28.70
N PRO A 211 -13.71 10.94 28.53
CA PRO A 211 -15.11 11.05 28.95
C PRO A 211 -15.08 11.59 30.38
N LEU A 212 -15.68 12.76 30.60
CA LEU A 212 -15.68 13.47 31.89
C LEU A 212 -16.30 12.65 33.03
N LEU A 213 -16.78 11.45 32.71
CA LEU A 213 -17.41 10.50 33.61
C LEU A 213 -16.59 9.21 33.57
N CYS A 214 -15.66 9.07 34.51
CA CYS A 214 -15.04 7.80 34.89
C CYS A 214 -16.04 6.89 35.64
N PHE A 215 -17.29 6.84 35.20
CA PHE A 215 -18.29 5.97 35.79
C PHE A 215 -18.69 4.93 34.75
N PRO A 216 -18.37 3.64 34.95
CA PRO A 216 -19.02 2.61 34.18
C PRO A 216 -20.53 2.79 34.39
N SER A 217 -21.28 2.86 33.29
CA SER A 217 -22.74 3.07 33.26
C SER A 217 -23.53 2.08 34.15
N LYS A 218 -22.89 1.01 34.62
CA LYS A 218 -23.44 0.02 35.54
C LYS A 218 -23.63 0.53 36.98
N THR A 219 -22.83 1.49 37.46
CA THR A 219 -22.87 1.90 38.88
C THR A 219 -23.99 2.93 39.16
N VAL A 220 -24.33 3.77 38.18
CA VAL A 220 -25.40 4.79 38.32
C VAL A 220 -26.79 4.14 38.33
N VAL A 221 -26.98 3.03 37.61
CA VAL A 221 -28.22 2.25 37.63
C VAL A 221 -28.43 1.53 38.98
N ALA A 222 -27.35 1.08 39.64
CA ALA A 222 -27.42 0.48 40.96
C ALA A 222 -27.80 1.50 42.06
N ALA A 223 -27.28 2.73 41.97
CA ALA A 223 -27.60 3.79 42.93
C ALA A 223 -29.05 4.31 42.80
N ALA A 224 -29.60 4.35 41.58
CA ALA A 224 -30.99 4.74 41.35
C ALA A 224 -32.00 3.69 41.86
N ALA A 225 -31.66 2.39 41.82
CA ALA A 225 -32.50 1.31 42.34
C ALA A 225 -32.53 1.25 43.89
N GLY A 226 -31.50 1.76 44.57
CA GLY A 226 -31.45 1.79 46.05
C GLY A 226 -32.34 2.85 46.68
N GLY A 227 -32.55 3.99 46.01
CA GLY A 227 -33.38 5.09 46.53
C GLY A 227 -34.87 4.77 46.60
N VAL A 228 -35.39 4.06 45.60
CA VAL A 228 -36.82 3.69 45.54
C VAL A 228 -37.17 2.62 46.59
N SER A 229 -36.28 1.66 46.84
CA SER A 229 -36.48 0.65 47.89
C SER A 229 -36.51 1.25 49.29
N LEU A 230 -35.65 2.22 49.59
CA LEU A 230 -35.64 2.87 50.90
C LEU A 230 -36.94 3.67 51.15
N ILE A 231 -37.43 4.38 50.13
CA ILE A 231 -38.68 5.16 50.20
C ILE A 231 -39.89 4.24 50.36
N LEU A 232 -39.96 3.14 49.61
CA LEU A 232 -41.05 2.14 49.76
C LEU A 232 -41.05 1.50 51.15
N LEU A 233 -39.88 1.20 51.71
CA LEU A 233 -39.77 0.58 53.04
C LEU A 233 -40.23 1.54 54.15
N LEU A 234 -39.92 2.84 54.03
CA LEU A 234 -40.43 3.87 54.94
C LEU A 234 -41.95 4.05 54.85
N LEU A 235 -42.53 3.96 53.63
CA LEU A 235 -43.98 4.01 53.44
C LEU A 235 -44.69 2.80 54.07
N VAL A 236 -44.14 1.59 53.94
CA VAL A 236 -44.71 0.40 54.58
C VAL A 236 -44.66 0.52 56.11
N ILE A 237 -43.54 0.96 56.68
CA ILE A 237 -43.41 1.15 58.14
C ILE A 237 -44.43 2.17 58.65
N THR A 238 -44.57 3.32 57.98
CA THR A 238 -45.53 4.35 58.37
C THR A 238 -46.97 3.86 58.28
N VAL A 239 -47.36 3.16 57.21
CA VAL A 239 -48.70 2.53 57.11
C VAL A 239 -48.91 1.52 58.23
N THR A 240 -47.92 0.67 58.53
CA THR A 240 -48.03 -0.36 59.57
C THR A 240 -48.20 0.29 60.95
N LEU A 241 -47.45 1.35 61.26
CA LEU A 241 -47.61 2.11 62.50
C LEU A 241 -48.96 2.82 62.56
N CYS A 242 -49.43 3.41 61.46
CA CYS A 242 -50.77 4.01 61.38
C CYS A 242 -51.88 2.97 61.58
N CYS A 243 -51.75 1.78 60.97
CA CYS A 243 -52.69 0.67 61.12
C CYS A 243 -52.66 0.10 62.55
N CYS A 244 -51.48 -0.09 63.15
CA CYS A 244 -51.33 -0.52 64.54
C CYS A 244 -51.89 0.52 65.51
N HIS A 245 -51.65 1.81 65.27
CA HIS A 245 -52.18 2.89 66.09
C HIS A 245 -53.71 3.02 65.93
N ARG A 246 -54.26 2.87 64.71
CA ARG A 246 -55.70 2.78 64.49
C ARG A 246 -56.29 1.55 65.16
N ARG A 247 -55.67 0.39 65.04
CA ARG A 247 -56.14 -0.87 65.66
C ARG A 247 -56.07 -0.79 67.19
N ASN A 248 -55.06 -0.14 67.75
CA ASN A 248 -54.98 0.18 69.18
C ASN A 248 -56.08 1.17 69.59
N LYS A 249 -56.33 2.20 68.78
CA LYS A 249 -57.43 3.17 69.00
C LYS A 249 -58.82 2.54 68.87
N THR A 250 -58.99 1.54 67.99
CA THR A 250 -60.22 0.76 67.86
C THR A 250 -60.37 -0.26 69.00
N ARG A 251 -59.26 -0.84 69.51
CA ARG A 251 -59.27 -1.65 70.73
C ARG A 251 -59.66 -0.84 71.97
N MET A 252 -59.36 0.45 72.00
CA MET A 252 -59.78 1.38 73.05
C MET A 252 -61.22 1.91 72.86
N ARG A 253 -61.87 1.66 71.72
CA ARG A 253 -63.29 2.04 71.47
C ARG A 253 -64.27 0.87 71.41
N LEU A 254 -63.78 -0.36 71.50
CA LEU A 254 -64.57 -1.58 71.71
C LEU A 254 -64.22 -2.23 73.06
N GLY A 255 -63.98 -1.40 74.07
CA GLY A 255 -63.75 -1.80 75.47
C GLY A 255 -64.70 -1.11 76.44
N GLU A 256 -65.79 -0.50 75.94
CA GLU A 256 -66.71 0.32 76.75
C GLU A 256 -68.16 0.22 76.26
N LYS A 257 -68.73 -0.99 76.34
CA LYS A 257 -70.17 -1.34 76.51
C LYS A 257 -70.31 -2.83 76.17
N GLY A 258 -70.63 -3.74 77.06
CA GLY A 258 -70.87 -3.68 78.49
C GLY A 258 -70.94 -5.13 78.95
N ASP A 259 -70.38 -5.41 80.12
CA ASP A 259 -70.70 -6.63 80.84
C ASP A 259 -71.78 -6.27 81.86
N VAL A 260 -73.04 -6.57 81.52
CA VAL A 260 -74.10 -6.71 82.51
C VAL A 260 -74.78 -8.04 82.27
N ARG A 261 -74.17 -9.06 82.89
CA ARG A 261 -74.80 -10.16 83.62
C ARG A 261 -75.80 -11.07 82.89
N MET A 262 -75.34 -12.32 82.82
CA MET A 262 -75.93 -13.48 83.51
C MET A 262 -77.23 -14.06 82.92
N LEU A 263 -77.15 -15.24 82.29
CA LEU A 263 -77.72 -16.47 82.84
C LEU A 263 -77.38 -17.70 81.98
N SER A 264 -77.53 -18.84 82.64
CA SER A 264 -77.11 -20.18 82.30
C SER A 264 -77.86 -20.87 81.16
N LEU A 265 -77.24 -21.99 80.75
CA LEU A 265 -77.80 -23.32 80.46
C LEU A 265 -78.10 -23.72 79.00
N SER A 266 -77.48 -24.86 78.64
CA SER A 266 -78.00 -25.95 77.79
C SER A 266 -77.89 -25.72 76.27
N LYS A 267 -77.56 -26.66 75.36
CA LYS A 267 -77.08 -28.05 75.33
C LYS A 267 -77.00 -28.44 73.84
N ARG A 268 -76.05 -29.34 73.49
CA ARG A 268 -75.99 -30.26 72.33
C ARG A 268 -75.65 -29.75 70.91
N GLU A 269 -74.59 -30.38 70.37
CA GLU A 269 -74.40 -31.07 69.06
C GLU A 269 -75.67 -31.30 68.19
N PRO A 270 -75.59 -31.55 66.86
CA PRO A 270 -74.48 -32.21 66.15
C PRO A 270 -74.05 -31.72 64.74
N ASP A 271 -72.87 -32.22 64.32
CA ASP A 271 -72.40 -32.48 62.94
C ASP A 271 -73.53 -33.01 62.02
N PRO A 272 -73.45 -32.97 60.66
CA PRO A 272 -72.23 -33.33 59.88
C PRO A 272 -72.11 -32.76 58.43
N ILE A 273 -71.11 -33.29 57.68
CA ILE A 273 -71.03 -33.52 56.21
C ILE A 273 -70.26 -32.51 55.30
N SER A 274 -69.13 -33.06 54.79
CA SER A 274 -68.35 -32.90 53.53
C SER A 274 -69.13 -32.76 52.20
N PRO A 275 -68.55 -32.81 50.98
CA PRO A 275 -67.27 -32.32 50.40
C PRO A 275 -67.55 -31.39 49.16
N ASP A 276 -66.64 -30.91 48.30
CA ASP A 276 -65.98 -31.62 47.18
C ASP A 276 -65.19 -30.66 46.23
N TYR A 277 -64.32 -31.29 45.42
CA TYR A 277 -63.35 -30.95 44.34
C TYR A 277 -63.81 -29.97 43.21
N GLU A 278 -63.01 -29.38 42.29
CA GLU A 278 -62.16 -29.88 41.15
C GLU A 278 -61.33 -28.69 40.57
N THR A 279 -60.03 -28.76 40.15
CA THR A 279 -59.39 -29.20 38.85
C THR A 279 -60.03 -28.64 37.56
N MET A 280 -59.39 -28.05 36.51
CA MET A 280 -58.26 -28.40 35.61
C MET A 280 -57.91 -27.15 34.69
N HIS A 281 -56.66 -26.80 34.34
CA HIS A 281 -55.88 -27.02 33.05
C HIS A 281 -56.46 -26.42 31.71
N PRO A 282 -55.71 -26.31 30.57
CA PRO A 282 -54.32 -25.88 30.26
C PRO A 282 -54.11 -25.12 28.89
N ASN A 283 -52.85 -24.67 28.63
CA ASN A 283 -52.04 -24.57 27.37
C ASN A 283 -52.56 -23.96 26.02
N ILE A 284 -51.69 -23.21 25.30
CA ILE A 284 -50.95 -23.60 24.05
C ILE A 284 -50.21 -22.39 23.39
N ILE A 285 -48.89 -22.60 23.17
CA ILE A 285 -47.93 -22.29 22.06
C ILE A 285 -48.30 -21.30 20.93
N GLU A 286 -47.39 -20.36 20.59
CA GLU A 286 -46.85 -20.11 19.21
C GLU A 286 -45.71 -19.06 19.15
N ASN A 287 -44.76 -19.30 18.24
CA ASN A 287 -43.70 -18.43 17.64
C ASN A 287 -43.97 -18.53 16.10
N PRO A 288 -43.56 -17.66 15.12
CA PRO A 288 -42.36 -16.81 15.06
C PRO A 288 -42.37 -15.51 14.17
N GLN A 289 -41.19 -14.87 14.04
CA GLN A 289 -40.62 -14.17 12.86
C GLN A 289 -40.86 -12.65 12.53
N THR A 290 -39.71 -11.92 12.54
CA THR A 290 -39.15 -10.90 11.59
C THR A 290 -39.96 -9.74 10.97
N PHE A 291 -39.40 -8.51 11.04
CA PHE A 291 -39.27 -7.46 9.99
C PHE A 291 -38.18 -6.44 10.44
N LYS A 292 -37.06 -6.21 9.70
CA LYS A 292 -36.73 -5.05 8.80
C LYS A 292 -37.17 -3.67 9.38
N THR A 293 -36.41 -2.55 9.43
CA THR A 293 -35.51 -1.89 8.45
C THR A 293 -35.03 -0.50 8.99
N PHE A 294 -33.96 0.07 8.39
CA PHE A 294 -33.50 1.50 8.31
C PHE A 294 -33.16 2.23 9.63
N TRP A 295 -32.01 2.90 9.87
CA TRP A 295 -30.97 3.55 9.06
C TRP A 295 -29.56 3.16 9.50
#